data_AF-A0A1Z4EHM6-F1
#
_entry.id   AF-A0A1Z4EHM6-F1
#
_cell.length_a   1.000
_cell.length_b   1.000
_cell.length_c   1.000
_cell.angle_alpha   90.00
_cell.angle_beta   90.00
_cell.angle_gamma   90.00
#
_symmetry.space_group_name_H-M   'P 1'
#
loop_
_entity.id
_entity.type
_entity.pdbx_description
1 polymer ?
#
loop_
_entity_poly.entity_id
_entity_poly.type
_entity_poly.pdbx_seq_one_letter_code
_entity_poly.pdbx_strand_id
1 'polypeptide(L)'
;MLVIKVAEYFCGGLTDAEKRQLFDEHVQWYRMYGMSMRPVPGSWEEFQEYWDRVCRERLEVNQATLDIFAMRIPKPKFVLMPTPIWDQIFKPLVAGQRWIAAGLFEPAVREKTGMRWTPGDEILLRLFGKAVEVAFLAVPDEIRLHPRALAAYRRAEGRAPKNAPLVEAPAFMAPPRDRRGLPMHYVPPRSRTALRSPLEPAKTLFERAGSLVHGTLSIAGLRPPRSRGRAA
;
A
#
# COMPACT_ATOMS: atom_id res chain seq x y z
N MET A 1 -14.17 6.13 0.09
CA MET A 1 -14.82 5.86 1.39
C MET A 1 -13.92 5.10 2.38
N LEU A 2 -13.08 4.16 1.96
CA LEU A 2 -12.18 3.43 2.89
C LEU A 2 -11.32 4.35 3.78
N VAL A 3 -10.66 5.36 3.21
CA VAL A 3 -9.81 6.30 3.97
C VAL A 3 -10.59 7.00 5.09
N ILE A 4 -11.83 7.41 4.81
CA ILE A 4 -12.71 8.05 5.80
C ILE A 4 -13.07 7.06 6.91
N LYS A 5 -13.44 5.83 6.56
CA LYS A 5 -13.70 4.79 7.56
C LYS A 5 -12.47 4.48 8.41
N VAL A 6 -11.28 4.42 7.82
CA VAL A 6 -10.06 4.24 8.62
C VAL A 6 -9.90 5.40 9.61
N ALA A 7 -10.10 6.64 9.17
CA ALA A 7 -10.03 7.78 10.07
C ALA A 7 -11.09 7.72 11.19
N GLU A 8 -12.32 7.36 10.86
CA GLU A 8 -13.44 7.20 11.81
C GLU A 8 -13.21 6.14 12.87
N TYR A 9 -12.62 5.00 12.50
CA TYR A 9 -12.39 3.90 13.44
C TYR A 9 -11.09 4.04 14.21
N PHE A 10 -10.01 4.54 13.59
CA PHE A 10 -8.65 4.42 14.13
C PHE A 10 -7.95 5.76 14.40
N CYS A 11 -8.52 6.90 14.00
CA CYS A 11 -7.82 8.20 14.04
C CYS A 11 -8.68 9.34 14.60
N GLY A 12 -9.69 9.05 15.43
CA GLY A 12 -10.54 10.07 16.04
C GLY A 12 -11.67 10.61 15.16
N GLY A 13 -11.72 10.23 13.88
CA GLY A 13 -12.72 10.67 12.91
C GLY A 13 -12.39 11.98 12.19
N LEU A 14 -13.25 12.32 11.25
CA LEU A 14 -13.18 13.55 10.46
C LEU A 14 -14.52 14.28 10.57
N THR A 15 -14.46 15.60 10.68
CA THR A 15 -15.62 16.48 10.55
C THR A 15 -16.15 16.44 9.11
N ASP A 16 -17.39 16.89 8.93
CA ASP A 16 -18.02 16.92 7.61
C ASP A 16 -17.31 17.89 6.65
N ALA A 17 -16.75 18.99 7.18
CA ALA A 17 -15.92 19.91 6.42
C ALA A 17 -14.60 19.26 5.96
N GLU A 18 -13.91 18.52 6.84
CA GLU A 18 -12.70 17.79 6.49
C GLU A 18 -12.96 16.67 5.48
N LYS A 19 -14.11 16.00 5.54
CA LYS A 19 -14.50 15.00 4.52
C LYS A 19 -14.68 15.64 3.14
N ARG A 20 -15.30 16.82 3.06
CA ARG A 20 -15.43 17.57 1.80
C ARG A 20 -14.08 18.03 1.26
N GLN A 21 -13.23 18.60 2.13
CA GLN A 21 -11.87 18.96 1.74
C GLN A 21 -11.09 17.74 1.22
N LEU A 22 -11.17 16.61 1.92
CA LEU A 22 -10.50 15.38 1.52
C LEU A 22 -10.98 14.91 0.13
N PHE A 23 -12.28 15.05 -0.16
CA PHE A 23 -12.83 14.75 -1.48
C PHE A 23 -12.21 15.65 -2.57
N ASP A 24 -12.18 16.96 -2.35
CA ASP A 24 -11.61 17.91 -3.32
C ASP A 24 -10.11 17.64 -3.58
N GLU A 25 -9.36 17.32 -2.53
CA GLU A 25 -7.95 16.93 -2.63
C GLU A 25 -7.78 15.61 -3.40
N HIS A 26 -8.66 14.63 -3.20
CA HIS A 26 -8.64 13.38 -3.96
C HIS A 26 -8.98 13.59 -5.44
N VAL A 27 -9.92 14.49 -5.75
CA VAL A 27 -10.22 14.89 -7.13
C VAL A 27 -8.99 15.53 -7.78
N GLN A 28 -8.27 16.38 -7.05
CA GLN A 28 -7.01 16.96 -7.52
C GLN A 28 -5.94 15.89 -7.78
N TRP A 29 -5.78 14.91 -6.89
CA TRP A 29 -4.86 13.79 -7.11
C TRP A 29 -5.25 12.94 -8.31
N TYR A 30 -6.54 12.67 -8.50
CA TYR A 30 -7.02 11.92 -9.66
C TYR A 30 -6.67 12.62 -10.98
N ARG A 31 -6.78 13.95 -11.05
CA ARG A 31 -6.37 14.75 -12.23
C ARG A 31 -4.90 14.56 -12.59
N MET A 32 -4.03 14.34 -11.60
CA MET A 32 -2.59 14.12 -11.84
C MET A 32 -2.29 12.81 -12.56
N TYR A 33 -3.21 11.83 -12.54
CA TYR A 33 -3.06 10.62 -13.34
C TYR A 33 -3.25 10.84 -14.85
N GLY A 34 -3.75 12.01 -15.27
CA GLY A 34 -3.98 12.32 -16.68
C GLY A 34 -5.15 11.55 -17.30
N MET A 35 -6.04 10.98 -16.48
CA MET A 35 -7.25 10.29 -16.93
C MET A 35 -8.41 11.27 -17.17
N SER A 36 -9.44 10.81 -17.89
CA SER A 36 -10.65 11.61 -18.12
C SER A 36 -11.36 11.95 -16.81
N MET A 37 -11.83 13.19 -16.69
CA MET A 37 -12.62 13.67 -15.54
C MET A 37 -14.12 13.38 -15.66
N ARG A 38 -14.59 12.87 -16.80
CA ARG A 38 -16.01 12.54 -17.02
C ARG A 38 -16.64 11.63 -15.95
N PRO A 39 -15.97 10.60 -15.40
CA PRO A 39 -16.57 9.73 -14.40
C PRO A 39 -16.47 10.26 -12.96
N VAL A 40 -15.84 11.42 -12.74
CA VAL A 40 -15.61 11.95 -11.39
C VAL A 40 -16.86 12.72 -10.93
N PRO A 41 -17.43 12.39 -9.76
CA PRO A 41 -18.56 13.15 -9.21
C PRO A 41 -18.23 14.64 -9.01
N GLY A 42 -19.24 15.50 -9.13
CA GLY A 42 -19.08 16.95 -9.03
C GLY A 42 -19.07 17.47 -7.59
N SER A 43 -19.58 16.69 -6.64
CA SER A 43 -19.65 17.05 -5.22
C SER A 43 -19.43 15.84 -4.30
N TRP A 44 -19.25 16.13 -3.02
CA TRP A 44 -19.15 15.12 -1.98
C TRP A 44 -20.43 14.28 -1.88
N GLU A 45 -21.60 14.91 -1.94
CA GLU A 45 -22.90 14.27 -1.85
C GLU A 45 -23.15 13.34 -3.05
N GLU A 46 -22.83 13.80 -4.28
CA GLU A 46 -22.90 12.96 -5.48
C GLU A 46 -21.94 11.75 -5.39
N PHE A 47 -20.78 11.94 -4.76
CA PHE A 47 -19.85 10.84 -4.54
C PHE A 47 -20.40 9.81 -3.54
N GLN A 48 -21.08 10.24 -2.47
CA GLN A 48 -21.72 9.33 -1.52
C GLN A 48 -22.81 8.49 -2.20
N GLU A 49 -23.67 9.13 -3.01
CA GLU A 49 -24.69 8.43 -3.80
C GLU A 49 -24.08 7.47 -4.82
N TYR A 50 -23.06 7.92 -5.56
CA TYR A 50 -22.32 7.07 -6.49
C TYR A 50 -21.73 5.86 -5.78
N TRP A 51 -21.12 6.06 -4.61
CA TRP A 51 -20.49 4.99 -3.83
C TRP A 51 -21.50 3.96 -3.32
N ASP A 52 -22.62 4.41 -2.74
CA ASP A 52 -23.69 3.51 -2.27
C ASP A 52 -24.28 2.69 -3.43
N ARG A 53 -24.58 3.36 -4.56
CA ARG A 53 -25.06 2.70 -5.78
C ARG A 53 -24.09 1.66 -6.29
N VAL A 54 -22.79 1.99 -6.37
CA VAL A 54 -21.76 1.02 -6.80
C VAL A 54 -21.71 -0.18 -5.86
N CYS A 55 -21.75 0.05 -4.55
CA CYS A 55 -21.71 -1.03 -3.56
C CYS A 55 -22.92 -1.96 -3.64
N ARG A 56 -24.11 -1.42 -3.86
CA ARG A 56 -25.37 -2.18 -3.92
C ARG A 56 -25.58 -2.88 -5.25
N GLU A 57 -25.37 -2.16 -6.35
CA GLU A 57 -25.85 -2.58 -7.67
C GLU A 57 -24.73 -3.09 -8.59
N ARG A 58 -23.50 -2.57 -8.46
CA ARG A 58 -22.42 -2.86 -9.41
C ARG A 58 -21.40 -3.86 -8.90
N LEU A 59 -21.14 -3.89 -7.59
CA LEU A 59 -20.18 -4.83 -7.03
C LEU A 59 -20.77 -6.24 -7.00
N GLU A 60 -19.98 -7.17 -7.53
CA GLU A 60 -20.30 -8.59 -7.62
C GLU A 60 -19.12 -9.42 -7.12
N VAL A 61 -19.42 -10.57 -6.54
CA VAL A 61 -18.39 -11.53 -6.13
C VAL A 61 -18.00 -12.35 -7.35
N ASN A 62 -16.74 -12.24 -7.76
CA ASN A 62 -16.16 -13.03 -8.84
C ASN A 62 -15.00 -13.90 -8.32
N GLN A 63 -14.45 -14.74 -9.20
CA GLN A 63 -13.36 -15.65 -8.83
C GLN A 63 -12.13 -14.89 -8.29
N ALA A 64 -11.78 -13.74 -8.87
CA ALA A 64 -10.66 -12.96 -8.38
C ALA A 64 -10.87 -12.46 -6.94
N THR A 65 -12.09 -12.07 -6.59
CA THR A 65 -12.46 -11.72 -5.21
C THR A 65 -12.29 -12.91 -4.26
N LEU A 66 -12.73 -14.09 -4.67
CA LEU A 66 -12.58 -15.33 -3.88
C LEU A 66 -11.11 -15.72 -3.71
N ASP A 67 -10.30 -15.56 -4.76
CA ASP A 67 -8.86 -15.84 -4.73
C ASP A 67 -8.13 -14.91 -3.76
N ILE A 68 -8.50 -13.62 -3.71
CA ILE A 68 -7.98 -12.66 -2.72
C ILE A 68 -8.35 -13.10 -1.31
N PHE A 69 -9.59 -13.55 -1.08
CA PHE A 69 -9.97 -14.06 0.24
C PHE A 69 -9.24 -15.35 0.59
N ALA A 70 -8.96 -16.22 -0.37
CA ALA A 70 -8.21 -17.46 -0.16
C ALA A 70 -6.68 -17.26 -0.09
N MET A 71 -6.19 -16.05 -0.39
CA MET A 71 -4.77 -15.74 -0.45
C MET A 71 -4.08 -16.04 0.89
N ARG A 72 -2.95 -16.74 0.82
CA ARG A 72 -2.10 -17.06 1.96
C ARG A 72 -0.81 -16.26 1.89
N ILE A 73 -0.24 -15.95 3.05
CA ILE A 73 1.08 -15.33 3.14
C ILE A 73 2.11 -16.36 2.65
N PRO A 74 2.75 -16.15 1.49
CA PRO A 74 3.66 -17.14 0.93
C PRO A 74 4.89 -17.27 1.83
N LYS A 75 5.28 -18.51 2.15
CA LYS A 75 6.49 -18.78 2.90
C LYS A 75 7.72 -18.41 2.05
N PRO A 76 8.58 -17.49 2.50
CA PRO A 76 9.82 -17.20 1.78
C PRO A 76 10.74 -18.42 1.73
N LYS A 77 11.41 -18.63 0.59
CA LYS A 77 12.25 -19.84 0.35
C LYS A 77 13.41 -20.00 1.34
N PHE A 78 13.85 -18.92 1.98
CA PHE A 78 14.94 -18.93 2.96
C PHE A 78 14.50 -19.33 4.38
N VAL A 79 13.19 -19.46 4.63
CA VAL A 79 12.67 -19.89 5.93
C VAL A 79 12.64 -21.41 5.99
N LEU A 80 13.52 -22.00 6.81
CA LEU A 80 13.69 -23.45 7.01
C LEU A 80 12.58 -24.09 7.88
N MET A 81 11.38 -23.53 7.88
CA MET A 81 10.23 -24.03 8.64
C MET A 81 9.31 -24.86 7.73
N PRO A 82 8.75 -25.99 8.21
CA PRO A 82 7.69 -26.70 7.50
C PRO A 82 6.50 -25.77 7.16
N THR A 83 6.00 -25.85 5.93
CA THR A 83 4.88 -25.00 5.46
C THR A 83 3.63 -25.10 6.34
N PRO A 84 3.23 -26.28 6.87
CA PRO A 84 2.08 -26.36 7.76
C PRO A 84 2.24 -25.51 9.03
N ILE A 85 3.45 -25.45 9.61
CA ILE A 85 3.72 -24.65 10.82
C ILE A 85 3.63 -23.16 10.48
N TRP A 86 4.22 -22.75 9.36
CA TRP A 86 4.12 -21.38 8.85
C TRP A 86 2.66 -20.94 8.69
N ASP A 87 1.85 -21.78 8.01
CA ASP A 87 0.44 -21.48 7.78
C ASP A 87 -0.32 -21.32 9.11
N GLN A 88 -0.05 -22.16 10.11
CA GLN A 88 -0.73 -22.07 11.41
C GLN A 88 -0.38 -20.79 12.17
N ILE A 89 0.87 -20.32 12.10
CA ILE A 89 1.30 -19.08 12.75
C ILE A 89 0.56 -17.86 12.19
N PHE A 90 0.35 -17.82 10.86
CA PHE A 90 -0.28 -16.68 10.20
C PHE A 90 -1.80 -16.75 10.09
N LYS A 91 -2.42 -17.92 10.31
CA LYS A 91 -3.89 -18.06 10.34
C LYS A 91 -4.60 -17.04 11.24
N PRO A 92 -4.21 -16.81 12.51
CA PRO A 92 -4.89 -15.81 13.34
C PRO A 92 -4.71 -14.39 12.79
N LEU A 93 -3.54 -14.07 12.23
CA LEU A 93 -3.29 -12.77 11.60
C LEU A 93 -4.19 -12.56 10.39
N VAL A 94 -4.30 -13.56 9.51
CA VAL A 94 -5.17 -13.51 8.32
C VAL A 94 -6.64 -13.44 8.73
N ALA A 95 -7.05 -14.17 9.76
CA ALA A 95 -8.41 -14.09 10.32
C ALA A 95 -8.70 -12.69 10.87
N GLY A 96 -7.76 -12.09 11.62
CA GLY A 96 -7.87 -10.73 12.12
C GLY A 96 -7.94 -9.69 11.00
N GLN A 97 -7.12 -9.82 9.95
CA GLN A 97 -7.18 -8.94 8.79
C GLN A 97 -8.53 -9.05 8.07
N ARG A 98 -9.06 -10.26 7.90
CA ARG A 98 -10.41 -10.46 7.32
C ARG A 98 -11.49 -9.86 8.19
N TRP A 99 -11.39 -9.97 9.51
CA TRP A 99 -12.34 -9.37 10.46
C TRP A 99 -12.32 -7.84 10.39
N ILE A 100 -11.13 -7.22 10.38
CA ILE A 100 -11.00 -5.76 10.20
C ILE A 100 -11.57 -5.33 8.83
N ALA A 101 -11.24 -6.06 7.77
CA ALA A 101 -11.75 -5.77 6.43
C ALA A 101 -13.28 -5.85 6.37
N ALA A 102 -13.87 -6.87 6.99
CA ALA A 102 -15.32 -7.02 7.07
C ALA A 102 -15.98 -5.81 7.75
N GLY A 103 -15.43 -5.32 8.87
CA GLY A 103 -15.99 -4.15 9.55
C GLY A 103 -15.86 -2.85 8.78
N LEU A 104 -14.81 -2.70 7.96
CA LEU A 104 -14.64 -1.52 7.10
C LEU A 104 -15.49 -1.57 5.82
N PHE A 105 -15.93 -2.75 5.39
CA PHE A 105 -16.80 -2.87 4.21
C PHE A 105 -18.21 -2.32 4.46
N GLU A 106 -18.81 -1.79 3.38
CA GLU A 106 -20.22 -1.42 3.43
C GLU A 106 -21.11 -2.64 3.70
N PRO A 107 -22.25 -2.48 4.39
CA PRO A 107 -23.19 -3.57 4.66
C PRO A 107 -23.55 -4.37 3.39
N ALA A 108 -23.86 -3.66 2.29
CA ALA A 108 -24.19 -4.28 1.00
C ALA A 108 -23.06 -5.17 0.45
N VAL A 109 -21.79 -4.78 0.66
CA VAL A 109 -20.63 -5.55 0.21
C VAL A 109 -20.39 -6.76 1.12
N ARG A 110 -20.61 -6.61 2.43
CA ARG A 110 -20.54 -7.73 3.39
C ARG A 110 -21.56 -8.82 3.07
N GLU A 111 -22.80 -8.42 2.80
CA GLU A 111 -23.88 -9.34 2.44
C GLU A 111 -23.53 -10.13 1.17
N LYS A 112 -23.09 -9.46 0.11
CA LYS A 112 -22.66 -10.10 -1.14
C LYS A 112 -21.51 -11.08 -0.95
N THR A 113 -20.56 -10.75 -0.08
CA THR A 113 -19.37 -11.57 0.20
C THR A 113 -19.62 -12.66 1.25
N GLY A 114 -20.82 -12.73 1.84
CA GLY A 114 -21.14 -13.69 2.90
C GLY A 114 -20.36 -13.44 4.20
N MET A 115 -19.85 -12.23 4.41
CA MET A 115 -19.11 -11.91 5.63
C MET A 115 -20.09 -11.65 6.78
N ARG A 116 -20.11 -12.57 7.74
CA ARG A 116 -20.88 -12.40 8.98
C ARG A 116 -20.31 -11.22 9.77
N TRP A 117 -21.18 -10.26 10.09
CA TRP A 117 -20.87 -9.14 10.98
C TRP A 117 -21.98 -9.00 12.01
N THR A 118 -21.63 -9.05 13.29
CA THR A 118 -22.60 -8.91 14.38
C THR A 118 -22.51 -7.52 15.03
N PRO A 119 -23.55 -7.07 15.75
CA PRO A 119 -23.44 -5.86 16.56
C PRO A 119 -22.31 -5.92 17.62
N GLY A 120 -21.98 -7.12 18.11
CA GLY A 120 -20.85 -7.32 19.02
C GLY A 120 -19.50 -7.08 18.33
N ASP A 121 -19.34 -7.54 17.07
CA ASP A 121 -18.15 -7.26 16.27
C ASP A 121 -17.96 -5.76 16.03
N GLU A 122 -19.06 -5.04 15.80
CA GLU A 122 -19.05 -3.59 15.63
C GLU A 122 -18.51 -2.86 16.86
N ILE A 123 -18.99 -3.25 18.05
CA ILE A 123 -18.51 -2.68 19.32
C ILE A 123 -17.04 -3.02 19.53
N LEU A 124 -16.66 -4.28 19.32
CA LEU A 124 -15.28 -4.73 19.51
C LEU A 124 -14.32 -4.02 18.55
N LEU A 125 -14.70 -3.80 17.30
CA LEU A 125 -13.89 -3.08 16.32
C LEU A 125 -13.72 -1.61 16.71
N ARG A 126 -14.77 -0.96 17.26
CA ARG A 126 -14.66 0.42 17.75
C ARG A 126 -13.75 0.52 18.97
N LEU A 127 -13.84 -0.43 19.91
CA LEU A 127 -12.95 -0.49 21.07
C LEU A 127 -11.50 -0.73 20.65
N PHE A 128 -11.28 -1.68 19.74
CA PHE A 128 -9.97 -1.92 19.15
C PHE A 128 -9.44 -0.67 18.45
N GLY A 129 -10.29 0.00 17.66
CA GLY A 129 -9.96 1.23 16.98
C GLY A 129 -9.52 2.35 17.93
N LYS A 130 -10.23 2.52 19.05
CA LYS A 130 -9.83 3.47 20.10
C LYS A 130 -8.55 3.08 20.82
N ALA A 131 -8.31 1.79 21.05
CA ALA A 131 -7.04 1.33 21.59
C ALA A 131 -5.87 1.63 20.63
N VAL A 132 -6.07 1.44 19.33
CA VAL A 132 -5.09 1.80 18.29
C VAL A 132 -4.86 3.31 18.26
N GLU A 133 -5.92 4.12 18.25
CA GLU A 133 -5.83 5.59 18.28
C GLU A 133 -4.97 6.07 19.46
N VAL A 134 -5.24 5.56 20.67
CA VAL A 134 -4.47 5.92 21.87
C VAL A 134 -3.03 5.43 21.78
N ALA A 135 -2.80 4.19 21.32
CA ALA A 135 -1.45 3.67 21.15
C ALA A 135 -0.63 4.50 20.16
N PHE A 136 -1.26 5.02 19.11
CA PHE A 136 -0.61 5.84 18.09
C PHE A 136 -0.18 7.22 18.61
N LEU A 137 -0.75 7.73 19.72
CA LEU A 137 -0.27 8.96 20.36
C LEU A 137 1.17 8.83 20.87
N ALA A 138 1.59 7.61 21.21
CA ALA A 138 2.95 7.35 21.70
C ALA A 138 3.95 7.08 20.57
N VAL A 139 3.52 6.98 19.30
CA VAL A 139 4.38 6.66 18.16
C VAL A 139 4.94 7.94 17.55
N PRO A 140 6.27 8.15 17.55
CA PRO A 140 6.89 9.32 16.92
C PRO A 140 6.57 9.42 15.43
N ASP A 141 6.50 10.65 14.92
CA ASP A 141 6.22 10.93 13.50
C ASP A 141 7.25 10.30 12.56
N GLU A 142 8.50 10.13 13.00
CA GLU A 142 9.56 9.43 12.27
C GLU A 142 9.22 7.98 11.93
N ILE A 143 8.41 7.33 12.77
CA ILE A 143 7.97 5.94 12.59
C ILE A 143 6.63 5.92 11.87
N ARG A 144 5.74 6.86 12.21
CA ARG A 144 4.38 6.93 11.68
C ARG A 144 4.32 7.34 10.22
N LEU A 145 5.19 8.27 9.80
CA LEU A 145 5.14 8.86 8.48
C LEU A 145 6.17 8.23 7.54
N HIS A 146 5.77 8.05 6.27
CA HIS A 146 6.72 7.69 5.23
C HIS A 146 7.83 8.75 5.13
N PRO A 147 9.12 8.39 4.93
CA PRO A 147 10.24 9.34 4.95
C PRO A 147 10.08 10.55 4.01
N ARG A 148 9.43 10.35 2.86
CA ARG A 148 9.10 11.45 1.92
C ARG A 148 8.08 12.44 2.48
N ALA A 149 7.06 11.94 3.20
CA ALA A 149 6.06 12.77 3.84
C ALA A 149 6.68 13.56 5.00
N LEU A 150 7.47 12.89 5.85
CA LEU A 150 8.20 13.54 6.95
C LEU A 150 9.12 14.67 6.45
N ALA A 151 9.87 14.44 5.37
CA ALA A 151 10.70 15.48 4.77
C ALA A 151 9.89 16.65 4.19
N ALA A 152 8.70 16.37 3.64
CA ALA A 152 7.79 17.42 3.18
C ALA A 152 7.26 18.27 4.34
N TYR A 153 6.81 17.65 5.45
CA TYR A 153 6.37 18.37 6.65
C TYR A 153 7.49 19.22 7.25
N ARG A 154 8.70 18.67 7.40
CA ARG A 154 9.86 19.43 7.89
C ARG A 154 10.16 20.66 7.03
N ARG A 155 9.95 20.59 5.71
CA ARG A 155 10.06 21.78 4.83
C ARG A 155 8.94 22.77 5.05
N ALA A 156 7.70 22.29 5.16
CA ALA A 156 6.53 23.14 5.38
C ALA A 156 6.61 23.89 6.72
N GLU A 157 7.11 23.23 7.77
CA GLU A 157 7.34 23.78 9.10
C GLU A 157 8.59 24.67 9.21
N GLY A 158 9.36 24.83 8.12
CA GLY A 158 10.60 25.62 8.10
C GLY A 158 11.80 24.97 8.80
N ARG A 159 11.67 23.72 9.27
CA ARG A 159 12.76 22.92 9.87
C ARG A 159 13.78 22.44 8.83
N ALA A 160 13.43 22.51 7.55
CA ALA A 160 14.33 22.24 6.42
C ALA A 160 14.16 23.32 5.34
N PRO A 161 15.22 23.64 4.56
CA PRO A 161 15.13 24.58 3.46
C PRO A 161 14.05 24.17 2.44
N LYS A 162 13.31 25.13 1.88
CA LYS A 162 12.29 24.87 0.83
C LYS A 162 12.87 24.11 -0.36
N ASN A 163 14.14 24.38 -0.70
CA ASN A 163 14.87 23.74 -1.80
C ASN A 163 15.69 22.52 -1.36
N ALA A 164 15.43 21.97 -0.16
CA ALA A 164 16.13 20.77 0.30
C ALA A 164 15.86 19.60 -0.67
N PRO A 165 16.89 18.80 -0.98
CA PRO A 165 16.77 17.71 -1.95
C PRO A 165 15.65 16.74 -1.55
N LEU A 166 14.95 16.21 -2.56
CA LEU A 166 13.90 15.21 -2.34
C LEU A 166 14.49 13.94 -1.73
N VAL A 167 13.75 13.35 -0.79
CA VAL A 167 14.08 12.02 -0.24
C VAL A 167 13.77 10.99 -1.30
N GLU A 168 14.80 10.29 -1.77
CA GLU A 168 14.68 9.28 -2.81
C GLU A 168 14.65 7.86 -2.26
N ALA A 169 14.15 6.94 -3.08
CA ALA A 169 14.17 5.53 -2.73
C ALA A 169 15.62 5.06 -2.48
N PRO A 170 15.85 4.26 -1.43
CA PRO A 170 17.16 3.68 -1.17
C PRO A 170 17.70 2.86 -2.36
N ALA A 171 19.01 2.86 -2.54
CA ALA A 171 19.65 2.20 -3.68
C ALA A 171 19.38 0.69 -3.76
N PHE A 172 19.14 0.01 -2.63
CA PHE A 172 18.85 -1.43 -2.62
C PHE A 172 17.46 -1.78 -3.20
N MET A 173 16.55 -0.81 -3.26
CA MET A 173 15.25 -0.96 -3.93
C MET A 173 15.33 -0.68 -5.44
N ALA A 174 16.48 -0.22 -5.95
CA ALA A 174 16.65 0.06 -7.36
C ALA A 174 16.45 -1.22 -8.19
N PRO A 175 15.87 -1.12 -9.40
CA PRO A 175 15.73 -2.27 -10.27
C PRO A 175 17.12 -2.82 -10.65
N PRO A 176 17.18 -4.12 -11.02
CA PRO A 176 18.35 -4.74 -11.63
C PRO A 176 18.93 -3.88 -12.76
N ARG A 177 20.26 -3.96 -12.97
CA ARG A 177 20.97 -3.06 -13.91
C ARG A 177 20.39 -3.11 -15.33
N ASP A 178 19.98 -4.30 -15.77
CA ASP A 178 19.35 -4.57 -17.06
C ASP A 178 17.95 -3.92 -17.22
N ARG A 179 17.31 -3.52 -16.11
CA ARG A 179 15.95 -2.95 -16.10
C ARG A 179 15.91 -1.46 -15.80
N ARG A 180 17.03 -0.83 -15.42
CA ARG A 180 17.10 0.61 -15.03
C ARG A 180 16.71 1.61 -16.13
N GLY A 181 16.72 1.18 -17.40
CA GLY A 181 16.35 2.03 -18.54
C GLY A 181 14.89 1.90 -18.98
N LEU A 182 14.09 1.03 -18.35
CA LEU A 182 12.70 0.82 -18.74
C LEU A 182 11.81 1.96 -18.22
N PRO A 183 10.80 2.40 -19.00
CA PRO A 183 9.94 3.54 -18.63
C PRO A 183 9.11 3.29 -17.36
N MET A 184 8.88 2.01 -17.02
CA MET A 184 8.16 1.61 -15.80
C MET A 184 8.96 1.76 -14.50
N HIS A 185 10.26 2.04 -14.60
CA HIS A 185 11.15 2.11 -13.44
C HIS A 185 11.71 3.51 -13.24
N TYR A 186 11.36 4.13 -12.11
CA TYR A 186 12.01 5.35 -11.66
C TYR A 186 13.38 5.02 -11.03
N VAL A 187 14.45 5.60 -11.56
CA VAL A 187 15.81 5.48 -11.02
C VAL A 187 16.32 6.89 -10.67
N PRO A 188 16.51 7.21 -9.38
CA PRO A 188 16.82 8.58 -8.98
C PRO A 188 18.15 9.03 -9.58
N PRO A 189 18.27 10.29 -10.05
CA PRO A 189 19.46 10.77 -10.75
C PRO A 189 20.76 10.60 -9.95
N ARG A 190 20.70 10.81 -8.62
CA ARG A 190 21.86 10.64 -7.71
C ARG A 190 22.31 9.18 -7.53
N SER A 191 21.45 8.19 -7.79
CA SER A 191 21.88 6.79 -7.78
C SER A 191 22.85 6.47 -8.92
N ARG A 192 22.82 7.26 -10.00
CA ARG A 192 23.76 7.11 -11.13
C ARG A 192 25.18 7.51 -10.73
N THR A 193 25.33 8.46 -9.79
CA THR A 193 26.62 8.94 -9.28
C THR A 193 27.15 8.10 -8.10
N ALA A 194 26.27 7.44 -7.34
CA ALA A 194 26.67 6.49 -6.29
C ALA A 194 27.42 5.24 -6.82
N LEU A 195 27.51 5.08 -8.15
CA LEU A 195 28.34 4.06 -8.80
C LEU A 195 29.86 4.24 -8.56
N ARG A 196 30.34 5.35 -7.97
CA ARG A 196 31.77 5.60 -7.70
C ARG A 196 32.18 5.59 -6.21
N SER A 197 31.55 4.78 -5.36
CA SER A 197 32.02 4.56 -3.97
C SER A 197 32.86 3.27 -3.84
N PRO A 198 33.94 3.21 -3.02
CA PRO A 198 34.93 2.10 -2.99
C PRO A 198 34.47 0.79 -2.34
N LEU A 199 33.24 0.70 -1.85
CA LEU A 199 32.72 -0.47 -1.12
C LEU A 199 32.07 -1.50 -2.08
N GLU A 200 32.87 -2.12 -2.94
CA GLU A 200 32.45 -3.16 -3.92
C GLU A 200 31.76 -4.41 -3.31
N PRO A 201 32.26 -5.07 -2.24
CA PRO A 201 31.69 -6.34 -1.78
C PRO A 201 30.29 -6.21 -1.17
N ALA A 202 30.00 -5.09 -0.50
CA ALA A 202 28.67 -4.78 0.02
C ALA A 202 27.66 -4.55 -1.11
N LYS A 203 28.08 -3.96 -2.24
CA LYS A 203 27.22 -3.72 -3.42
C LYS A 203 26.69 -5.03 -3.99
N THR A 204 27.52 -6.06 -4.12
CA THR A 204 27.07 -7.39 -4.59
C THR A 204 26.05 -8.03 -3.68
N LEU A 205 26.16 -7.82 -2.36
CA LEU A 205 25.19 -8.35 -1.39
C LEU A 205 23.85 -7.61 -1.47
N PHE A 206 23.89 -6.27 -1.58
CA PHE A 206 22.69 -5.44 -1.78
C PHE A 206 22.04 -5.64 -3.15
N GLU A 207 22.82 -5.86 -4.21
CA GLU A 207 22.31 -6.21 -5.54
C GLU A 207 21.65 -7.60 -5.53
N ARG A 208 22.23 -8.57 -4.82
CA ARG A 208 21.60 -9.89 -4.61
C ARG A 208 20.31 -9.77 -3.80
N ALA A 209 20.31 -9.03 -2.69
CA ALA A 209 19.12 -8.79 -1.89
C ALA A 209 18.03 -8.07 -2.70
N GLY A 210 18.37 -7.02 -3.44
CA GLY A 210 17.45 -6.31 -4.33
C GLY A 210 16.90 -7.20 -5.44
N SER A 211 17.74 -8.03 -6.07
CA SER A 211 17.29 -9.00 -7.09
C SER A 211 16.34 -10.06 -6.52
N LEU A 212 16.56 -10.49 -5.27
CA LEU A 212 15.68 -11.43 -4.58
C LEU A 212 14.34 -10.78 -4.25
N VAL A 213 14.32 -9.54 -3.77
CA VAL A 213 13.08 -8.79 -3.52
C VAL A 213 12.30 -8.53 -4.81
N HIS A 214 12.98 -8.07 -5.86
CA HIS A 214 12.38 -7.85 -7.18
C HIS A 214 11.88 -9.15 -7.83
N GLY A 215 12.63 -10.25 -7.73
CA GLY A 215 12.22 -11.55 -8.28
C GLY A 215 11.07 -12.22 -7.52
N THR A 216 10.93 -11.95 -6.22
CA THR A 216 9.88 -12.55 -5.38
C THR A 216 8.56 -11.78 -5.44
N LEU A 217 8.61 -10.46 -5.70
CA LEU A 217 7.43 -9.57 -5.70
C LEU A 217 6.99 -9.10 -7.11
N SER A 218 7.75 -9.39 -8.17
CA SER A 218 7.35 -9.03 -9.53
C SER A 218 6.34 -10.02 -10.10
N ILE A 219 5.10 -9.54 -10.34
CA ILE A 219 4.04 -10.26 -11.05
C ILE A 219 4.38 -10.43 -12.54
N ALA A 220 5.30 -9.61 -13.07
CA ALA A 220 5.78 -9.72 -14.44
C ALA A 220 6.86 -10.80 -14.54
N GLY A 221 6.42 -12.04 -14.71
CA GLY A 221 7.26 -13.18 -15.10
C GLY A 221 7.79 -13.04 -16.53
N LEU A 222 8.61 -12.02 -16.80
CA LEU A 222 9.38 -11.99 -18.04
C LEU A 222 10.67 -12.77 -17.83
N ARG A 223 10.69 -13.95 -18.46
CA ARG A 223 11.80 -14.90 -18.57
C ARG A 223 13.10 -14.14 -18.89
N PRO A 224 14.21 -14.39 -18.19
CA PRO A 224 15.49 -13.75 -18.53
C PRO A 224 15.84 -14.06 -20.00
N PRO A 225 16.36 -13.09 -20.77
CA PRO A 225 16.78 -13.34 -22.13
C PRO A 225 17.84 -14.43 -22.12
N ARG A 226 17.60 -15.51 -22.86
CA ARG A 226 18.58 -16.58 -23.10
C ARG A 226 19.86 -15.92 -23.62
N SER A 227 20.97 -16.14 -22.93
CA SER A 227 22.30 -15.81 -23.44
C SER A 227 22.45 -16.48 -24.80
N ARG A 228 22.51 -15.71 -25.89
CA ARG A 228 23.01 -16.22 -27.16
C ARG A 228 24.46 -16.59 -26.93
N GLY A 229 24.74 -17.89 -26.85
CA GLY A 229 26.10 -18.41 -26.92
C GLY A 229 26.74 -17.89 -28.20
N ARG A 230 27.95 -17.33 -28.06
CA ARG A 230 28.82 -17.07 -29.20
C ARG A 230 29.06 -18.42 -29.89
N ALA A 231 28.53 -18.57 -31.09
CA ALA A 231 29.08 -19.51 -32.05
C ALA A 231 30.41 -18.93 -32.51
N ALA A 232 31.49 -19.62 -32.18
CA ALA A 232 32.75 -19.63 -32.90
C ALA A 232 33.21 -21.09 -32.88
#